data_AF-A0A849S0P3-F1
#
_entry.id   AF-A0A849S0P3-F1
#
_cell.length_a   1.000
_cell.length_b   1.000
_cell.length_c   1.000
_cell.angle_alpha   90.00
_cell.angle_beta   90.00
_cell.angle_gamma   90.00
#
_symmetry.space_group_name_H-M   'P 1'
#
loop_
_entity.id
_entity.type
_entity.pdbx_description
1 polymer ?
#
loop_
_entity_poly.entity_id
_entity_poly.type
_entity_poly.pdbx_seq_one_letter_code
_entity_poly.pdbx_strand_id
1 'polypeptide(L)'
;MEMKAESPVSLKTKAIVEERLTEEQCQELFQRLFPNGLDDPSLVQKLAPEGWERSPLVLVYHPTVEQVYEETMRFRHNLRRLRRKTPPPEEEPQITFDALRREMPVDAPNPAKECADLLGCCLWDLFADNHDVCTAEGVLVDLGSFRAAAGFIADFRHRRIHSEARLTERREYIEFYLGTWMVRHRADLTPVYELIFRRMQQLGLDWRYVHPRLMLVDLRPLHEALESENVPEAVRYNPTENYWRERRDAARDAEVAELRRNLDEAYKESVEEARQDPPPATVRAYQRVYGRFPSGWPPECEGENNG
;
A
#
# COMPACT_ATOMS: atom_id res chain seq x y z
N MET A 1 21.19 -56.63 -14.37
CA MET A 1 19.88 -56.43 -13.74
C MET A 1 20.09 -55.32 -12.72
N GLU A 2 20.03 -54.08 -13.21
CA GLU A 2 20.30 -52.87 -12.43
C GLU A 2 19.04 -52.01 -12.46
N MET A 3 18.61 -51.62 -11.27
CA MET A 3 17.45 -50.79 -11.01
C MET A 3 17.70 -49.37 -11.54
N LYS A 4 16.83 -48.90 -12.43
CA LYS A 4 16.70 -47.47 -12.73
C LYS A 4 15.98 -46.79 -11.57
N ALA A 5 16.67 -45.88 -10.89
CA ALA A 5 16.05 -44.91 -10.00
C ALA A 5 15.45 -43.79 -10.85
N GLU A 6 14.12 -43.69 -10.85
CA GLU A 6 13.38 -42.55 -11.37
C GLU A 6 13.58 -41.35 -10.43
N SER A 7 13.96 -40.21 -11.01
CA SER A 7 14.19 -38.95 -10.30
C SER A 7 12.86 -38.24 -10.02
N PRO A 8 12.56 -37.81 -8.78
CA PRO A 8 11.30 -37.14 -8.47
C PRO A 8 11.48 -35.62 -8.49
N VAL A 9 11.18 -34.97 -9.61
CA VAL A 9 10.95 -33.51 -9.63
C VAL A 9 9.45 -33.26 -9.68
N SER A 10 8.84 -33.33 -8.49
CA SER A 10 7.48 -32.88 -8.23
C SER A 10 7.56 -31.68 -7.28
N LEU A 11 7.56 -30.48 -7.84
CA LEU A 11 7.10 -29.28 -7.16
C LEU A 11 6.17 -28.55 -8.12
N LYS A 12 4.95 -29.08 -8.24
CA LYS A 12 3.82 -28.30 -8.73
C LYS A 12 3.47 -27.29 -7.64
N THR A 13 4.01 -26.08 -7.72
CA THR A 13 3.33 -24.93 -7.14
C THR A 13 2.11 -24.69 -8.02
N LYS A 14 1.01 -25.39 -7.72
CA LYS A 14 -0.31 -24.96 -8.20
C LYS A 14 -0.55 -23.62 -7.53
N ALA A 15 -0.25 -22.53 -8.24
CA ALA A 15 -0.87 -21.26 -7.94
C ALA A 15 -2.38 -21.53 -7.98
N ILE A 16 -3.02 -21.49 -6.82
CA ILE A 16 -4.47 -21.40 -6.77
C ILE A 16 -4.75 -20.05 -7.43
N VAL A 17 -5.21 -20.07 -8.68
CA VAL A 17 -5.68 -18.87 -9.33
C VAL A 17 -6.94 -18.49 -8.57
N GLU A 18 -6.80 -17.60 -7.59
CA GLU A 18 -7.95 -16.96 -6.99
C GLU A 18 -8.72 -16.26 -8.10
N GLU A 19 -10.01 -16.56 -8.20
CA GLU A 19 -10.89 -15.89 -9.14
C GLU A 19 -10.91 -14.39 -8.80
N ARG A 20 -10.87 -13.54 -9.83
CA ARG A 20 -10.79 -12.08 -9.68
C ARG A 20 -11.93 -11.43 -10.43
N LEU A 21 -12.49 -10.38 -9.85
CA LEU A 21 -13.41 -9.52 -10.58
C LEU A 21 -12.71 -8.85 -11.76
N THR A 22 -13.43 -8.66 -12.86
CA THR A 22 -12.98 -7.81 -13.96
C THR A 22 -13.05 -6.33 -13.56
N GLU A 23 -12.38 -5.46 -14.32
CA GLU A 23 -12.44 -4.02 -14.07
C GLU A 23 -13.88 -3.47 -14.10
N GLU A 24 -14.71 -3.97 -15.03
CA GLU A 24 -16.12 -3.60 -15.14
C GLU A 24 -16.91 -4.03 -13.90
N GLN A 25 -16.68 -5.24 -13.40
CA GLN A 25 -17.31 -5.72 -12.18
C GLN A 25 -16.86 -4.92 -10.96
N CYS A 26 -15.59 -4.51 -10.90
CA CYS A 26 -15.09 -3.59 -9.87
C CYS A 26 -15.78 -2.22 -9.97
N GLN A 27 -16.00 -1.68 -11.17
CA GLN A 27 -16.74 -0.43 -11.36
C GLN A 27 -18.19 -0.54 -10.88
N GLU A 28 -18.89 -1.61 -11.25
CA GLU A 28 -20.26 -1.88 -10.77
C GLU A 28 -20.31 -2.01 -9.25
N LEU A 29 -19.32 -2.68 -8.65
CA LEU A 29 -19.21 -2.80 -7.20
C LEU A 29 -19.03 -1.43 -6.52
N PHE A 30 -18.13 -0.58 -7.05
CA PHE A 30 -17.90 0.75 -6.51
C PHE A 30 -19.12 1.66 -6.69
N GLN A 31 -19.86 1.54 -7.78
CA GLN A 31 -21.15 2.22 -7.96
C GLN A 31 -22.18 1.75 -6.93
N ARG A 32 -22.20 0.46 -6.56
CA ARG A 32 -23.08 -0.03 -5.48
C ARG A 32 -22.64 0.46 -4.10
N LEU A 33 -21.32 0.55 -3.86
CA LEU A 33 -20.78 1.13 -2.64
C LEU A 33 -21.12 2.63 -2.55
N PHE A 34 -20.95 3.39 -3.63
CA PHE A 34 -21.15 4.84 -3.68
C PHE A 34 -22.02 5.24 -4.88
N PRO A 35 -23.35 5.05 -4.81
CA PRO A 35 -24.26 5.23 -5.95
C PRO A 35 -24.29 6.66 -6.49
N ASN A 36 -24.06 7.64 -5.62
CA ASN A 36 -24.01 9.04 -5.97
C ASN A 36 -22.56 9.56 -6.10
N GLY A 37 -21.56 8.69 -6.21
CA GLY A 37 -20.14 9.07 -6.22
C GLY A 37 -19.57 9.40 -4.84
N LEU A 38 -18.27 9.72 -4.80
CA LEU A 38 -17.58 10.14 -3.56
C LEU A 38 -17.85 11.60 -3.19
N ASP A 39 -18.36 12.39 -4.13
CA ASP A 39 -18.72 13.81 -3.98
C ASP A 39 -20.14 14.02 -3.43
N ASP A 40 -20.87 12.94 -3.11
CA ASP A 40 -22.23 13.00 -2.55
C ASP A 40 -22.25 13.81 -1.24
N PRO A 41 -22.98 14.95 -1.17
CA PRO A 41 -23.09 15.75 0.04
C PRO A 41 -23.62 14.98 1.26
N SER A 42 -24.39 13.91 1.04
CA SER A 42 -24.86 13.04 2.13
C SER A 42 -23.73 12.34 2.88
N LEU A 43 -22.57 12.17 2.26
CA LEU A 43 -21.36 11.60 2.88
C LEU A 43 -20.79 12.56 3.92
N VAL A 44 -20.75 13.85 3.61
CA VAL A 44 -20.32 14.90 4.56
C VAL A 44 -21.25 14.88 5.78
N GLN A 45 -22.57 14.86 5.56
CA GLN A 45 -23.53 14.82 6.68
C GLN A 45 -23.38 13.55 7.54
N LYS A 46 -23.02 12.42 6.95
CA LYS A 46 -22.80 11.16 7.68
C LYS A 46 -21.51 11.18 8.52
N LEU A 47 -20.44 11.77 7.99
CA LEU A 47 -19.13 11.81 8.66
C LEU A 47 -18.98 13.00 9.61
N ALA A 48 -19.70 14.09 9.35
CA ALA A 48 -19.64 15.35 10.08
C ALA A 48 -21.06 15.93 10.27
N PRO A 49 -21.92 15.29 11.07
CA PRO A 49 -23.32 15.70 11.24
C PRO A 49 -23.48 17.13 11.83
N GLU A 50 -22.48 17.60 12.57
CA GLU A 50 -22.45 18.96 13.15
C GLU A 50 -21.83 20.01 12.21
N GLY A 51 -21.43 19.62 11.00
CA GLY A 51 -20.68 20.45 10.05
C GLY A 51 -19.22 20.03 9.95
N TRP A 52 -18.66 20.13 8.74
CA TRP A 52 -17.29 19.68 8.44
C TRP A 52 -16.24 20.48 9.20
N GLU A 53 -16.42 21.79 9.33
CA GLU A 53 -15.54 22.70 10.03
C GLU A 53 -15.47 22.43 11.54
N ARG A 54 -16.48 21.75 12.09
CA ARG A 54 -16.52 21.30 13.49
C ARG A 54 -16.07 19.86 13.67
N SER A 55 -15.89 19.12 12.58
CA SER A 55 -15.43 17.74 12.63
C SER A 55 -13.92 17.69 12.84
N PRO A 56 -13.41 16.79 13.70
CA PRO A 56 -11.97 16.53 13.80
C PRO A 56 -11.33 16.16 12.46
N LEU A 57 -12.12 15.63 11.51
CA LEU A 57 -11.64 15.26 10.17
C LEU A 57 -11.14 16.46 9.35
N VAL A 58 -11.56 17.68 9.68
CA VAL A 58 -11.05 18.89 9.00
C VAL A 58 -9.53 19.02 9.13
N LEU A 59 -8.96 18.52 10.24
CA LEU A 59 -7.52 18.57 10.52
C LEU A 59 -6.68 17.75 9.52
N VAL A 60 -7.29 16.83 8.77
CA VAL A 60 -6.61 16.08 7.71
C VAL A 60 -6.04 17.05 6.65
N TYR A 61 -6.83 18.03 6.23
CA TYR A 61 -6.44 19.02 5.22
C TYR A 61 -6.07 20.38 5.82
N HIS A 62 -6.58 20.68 7.01
CA HIS A 62 -6.35 21.92 7.74
C HIS A 62 -5.69 21.61 9.10
N PRO A 63 -4.47 21.01 9.11
CA PRO A 63 -3.80 20.67 10.35
C PRO A 63 -3.47 21.93 11.16
N THR A 64 -3.29 21.77 12.46
CA THR A 64 -2.76 22.87 13.28
C THR A 64 -1.28 23.11 13.01
N VAL A 65 -0.77 24.28 13.37
CA VAL A 65 0.66 24.62 13.24
C VAL A 65 1.52 23.62 14.02
N GLU A 66 1.04 23.21 15.19
CA GLU A 66 1.66 22.20 16.04
C GLU A 66 1.77 20.85 15.32
N GLN A 67 0.70 20.39 14.68
CA GLN A 67 0.71 19.13 13.91
C GLN A 67 1.74 19.20 12.77
N VAL A 68 1.75 20.29 11.99
CA VAL A 68 2.71 20.47 10.89
C VAL A 68 4.15 20.49 11.41
N TYR A 69 4.39 21.17 12.53
CA TYR A 69 5.71 21.21 13.15
C TYR A 69 6.18 19.83 13.59
N GLU A 70 5.34 19.08 14.31
CA GLU A 70 5.65 17.73 14.80
C GLU A 70 5.89 16.75 13.63
N GLU A 71 5.05 16.79 12.60
CA GLU A 71 5.22 15.98 11.39
C GLU A 71 6.57 16.26 10.72
N THR A 72 6.92 17.54 10.58
CA THR A 72 8.16 17.97 9.96
C THR A 72 9.39 17.52 10.75
N MET A 73 9.34 17.65 12.08
CA MET A 73 10.43 17.21 12.95
C MET A 73 10.60 15.69 12.94
N ARG A 74 9.49 14.94 12.97
CA ARG A 74 9.48 13.47 12.84
C ARG A 74 10.06 13.03 11.50
N PHE A 75 9.66 13.66 10.40
CA PHE A 75 10.17 13.35 9.07
C PHE A 75 11.69 13.59 8.98
N ARG A 76 12.17 14.74 9.45
CA ARG A 76 13.61 15.05 9.51
C ARG A 76 14.39 14.04 10.35
N HIS A 77 13.84 13.65 11.50
CA HIS A 77 14.46 12.65 12.37
C HIS A 77 14.58 11.30 11.65
N ASN A 78 13.51 10.83 11.01
CA ASN A 78 13.52 9.57 10.26
C ASN A 78 14.47 9.62 9.06
N LEU A 79 14.52 10.72 8.31
CA LEU A 79 15.45 10.90 7.20
C LEU A 79 16.91 10.85 7.65
N ARG A 80 17.22 11.44 8.81
CA ARG A 80 18.57 11.38 9.41
C ARG A 80 18.95 9.96 9.82
N ARG A 81 18.02 9.16 10.36
CA ARG A 81 18.25 7.74 10.68
C ARG A 81 18.59 6.91 9.44
N LEU A 82 18.02 7.24 8.28
CA LEU A 82 18.30 6.55 7.02
C LEU A 82 19.66 6.96 6.41
N ARG A 83 20.16 8.17 6.68
CA ARG A 83 21.38 8.74 6.09
C ARG A 83 22.71 8.33 6.77
N ARG A 84 22.77 7.21 7.50
CA ARG A 84 23.91 6.77 8.36
C ARG A 84 25.32 6.80 7.76
N LYS A 85 25.52 7.03 6.45
CA LYS A 85 26.83 6.99 5.76
C LYS A 85 27.24 8.29 5.04
N THR A 86 26.43 9.35 5.06
CA THR A 86 26.78 10.61 4.37
C THR A 86 27.04 11.71 5.42
N PRO A 87 28.15 12.46 5.34
CA PRO A 87 28.36 13.61 6.22
C PRO A 87 27.14 14.55 6.12
N PRO A 88 26.68 15.14 7.24
CA PRO A 88 25.54 16.02 7.21
C PRO A 88 25.83 17.17 6.24
N PRO A 89 24.92 17.51 5.32
CA PRO A 89 25.03 18.77 4.60
C PRO A 89 25.06 19.94 5.60
N GLU A 90 25.59 21.09 5.18
CA GLU A 90 25.58 22.36 5.93
C GLU A 90 24.26 22.54 6.69
N GLU A 91 24.33 23.04 7.93
CA GLU A 91 23.23 23.13 8.89
C GLU A 91 21.90 23.48 8.20
N GLU A 92 21.05 22.47 8.00
CA GLU A 92 19.71 22.68 7.44
C GLU A 92 19.02 23.76 8.29
N PRO A 93 18.42 24.79 7.66
CA PRO A 93 17.82 25.89 8.39
C PRO A 93 16.87 25.37 9.46
N GLN A 94 17.02 25.91 10.68
CA GLN A 94 16.16 25.58 11.80
C GLN A 94 14.73 25.98 11.43
N ILE A 95 13.84 25.00 11.36
CA ILE A 95 12.41 25.26 11.18
C ILE A 95 11.90 25.78 12.52
N THR A 96 11.46 27.03 12.53
CA THR A 96 10.84 27.65 13.70
C THR A 96 9.33 27.59 13.56
N PHE A 97 8.66 27.46 14.71
CA PHE A 97 7.21 27.45 14.78
C PHE A 97 6.60 28.73 14.16
N ASP A 98 7.21 29.89 14.41
CA ASP A 98 6.78 31.17 13.85
C ASP A 98 6.94 31.26 12.33
N ALA A 99 7.97 30.62 11.76
CA ALA A 99 8.12 30.56 10.30
C ALA A 99 7.01 29.73 9.68
N LEU A 100 6.75 28.52 10.21
CA LEU A 100 5.64 27.68 9.74
C LEU A 100 4.30 28.39 9.85
N ARG A 101 4.04 29.06 10.96
CA ARG A 101 2.79 29.82 11.17
C ARG A 101 2.56 30.89 10.10
N ARG A 102 3.62 31.52 9.58
CA ARG A 102 3.52 32.55 8.52
C ARG A 102 3.33 31.93 7.13
N GLU A 103 3.85 30.73 6.91
CA GLU A 103 3.83 30.05 5.61
C GLU A 103 2.60 29.16 5.43
N MET A 104 1.89 28.81 6.51
CA MET A 104 0.70 27.96 6.42
C MET A 104 -0.42 28.64 5.63
N PRO A 105 -0.94 27.97 4.57
CA PRO A 105 -2.08 28.48 3.82
C PRO A 105 -3.33 28.53 4.70
N VAL A 106 -4.13 29.58 4.52
CA VAL A 106 -5.40 29.79 5.22
C VAL A 106 -6.53 29.66 4.19
N ASP A 107 -6.61 28.50 3.57
CA ASP A 107 -7.68 28.21 2.63
C ASP A 107 -8.94 27.84 3.40
N ALA A 108 -10.10 28.30 2.93
CA ALA A 108 -11.37 27.91 3.53
C ALA A 108 -11.64 26.42 3.24
N PRO A 109 -12.17 25.65 4.20
CA PRO A 109 -12.52 24.26 3.95
C PRO A 109 -13.51 24.12 2.79
N ASN A 110 -13.30 23.08 1.97
CA ASN A 110 -14.26 22.64 0.95
C ASN A 110 -14.80 21.26 1.34
N PRO A 111 -15.89 21.19 2.12
CA PRO A 111 -16.36 19.95 2.72
C PRO A 111 -16.60 18.81 1.74
N ALA A 112 -17.24 19.09 0.61
CA ALA A 112 -17.56 18.07 -0.38
C ALA A 112 -16.29 17.51 -1.04
N LYS A 113 -15.37 18.41 -1.46
CA LYS A 113 -14.11 18.01 -2.08
C LYS A 113 -13.23 17.24 -1.11
N GLU A 114 -13.02 17.77 0.09
CA GLU A 114 -12.15 17.19 1.12
C GLU A 114 -12.67 15.84 1.63
N CYS A 115 -13.98 15.72 1.83
CA CYS A 115 -14.62 14.45 2.17
C CYS A 115 -14.40 13.41 1.06
N ALA A 116 -14.61 13.78 -0.20
CA ALA A 116 -14.37 12.90 -1.35
C ALA A 116 -12.90 12.47 -1.46
N ASP A 117 -11.96 13.41 -1.26
CA ASP A 117 -10.52 13.13 -1.25
C ASP A 117 -10.18 12.14 -0.12
N LEU A 118 -10.68 12.38 1.09
CA LEU A 118 -10.41 11.52 2.25
C LEU A 118 -10.97 10.11 2.06
N LEU A 119 -12.17 10.00 1.51
CA LEU A 119 -12.77 8.70 1.16
C LEU A 119 -11.93 7.97 0.11
N GLY A 120 -11.46 8.67 -0.93
CA GLY A 120 -10.58 8.07 -1.93
C GLY A 120 -9.27 7.54 -1.32
N CYS A 121 -8.64 8.30 -0.43
CA CYS A 121 -7.46 7.83 0.31
C CYS A 121 -7.75 6.61 1.17
N CYS A 122 -8.87 6.60 1.91
CA CYS A 122 -9.25 5.46 2.75
C CYS A 122 -9.65 4.23 1.93
N LEU A 123 -10.23 4.41 0.73
CA LEU A 123 -10.50 3.31 -0.20
C LEU A 123 -9.19 2.71 -0.72
N TRP A 124 -8.18 3.55 -1.01
CA TRP A 124 -6.86 3.05 -1.38
C TRP A 124 -6.25 2.21 -0.25
N ASP A 125 -6.34 2.67 1.00
CA ASP A 125 -5.83 1.90 2.14
C ASP A 125 -6.50 0.52 2.23
N LEU A 126 -7.81 0.42 1.97
CA LEU A 126 -8.55 -0.83 2.12
C LEU A 126 -8.40 -1.80 0.93
N PHE A 127 -8.34 -1.27 -0.29
CA PHE A 127 -8.33 -2.07 -1.53
C PHE A 127 -6.94 -2.23 -2.16
N ALA A 128 -5.92 -1.50 -1.68
CA ALA A 128 -4.61 -1.47 -2.32
C ALA A 128 -3.41 -1.54 -1.38
N ASP A 129 -3.51 -1.24 -0.08
CA ASP A 129 -2.35 -1.25 0.85
C ASP A 129 -1.94 -2.66 1.29
N ASN A 130 -1.75 -3.56 0.32
CA ASN A 130 -1.49 -5.00 0.44
C ASN A 130 -2.66 -5.83 1.00
N HIS A 131 -3.79 -5.22 1.32
CA HIS A 131 -4.95 -5.90 1.87
C HIS A 131 -5.86 -6.45 0.77
N ASP A 132 -6.59 -7.52 1.09
CA ASP A 132 -7.52 -8.14 0.15
C ASP A 132 -8.96 -7.82 0.53
N VAL A 133 -9.77 -7.49 -0.48
CA VAL A 133 -11.22 -7.46 -0.38
C VAL A 133 -11.77 -8.63 -1.18
N CYS A 134 -12.64 -9.43 -0.58
CA CYS A 134 -13.24 -10.58 -1.23
C CYS A 134 -14.77 -10.51 -1.22
N THR A 135 -15.42 -11.09 -2.21
CA THR A 135 -16.87 -11.32 -2.17
C THR A 135 -17.22 -12.48 -1.22
N ALA A 136 -18.51 -12.69 -0.95
CA ALA A 136 -18.99 -13.81 -0.15
C ALA A 136 -18.59 -15.18 -0.75
N GLU A 137 -18.43 -15.24 -2.07
CA GLU A 137 -17.97 -16.42 -2.82
C GLU A 137 -16.45 -16.61 -2.78
N GLY A 138 -15.71 -15.66 -2.17
CA GLY A 138 -14.25 -15.69 -2.09
C GLY A 138 -13.54 -15.14 -3.33
N VAL A 139 -14.26 -14.47 -4.24
CA VAL A 139 -13.68 -13.83 -5.42
C VAL A 139 -12.96 -12.54 -5.00
N LEU A 140 -11.72 -12.35 -5.44
CA LEU A 140 -10.91 -11.20 -5.09
C LEU A 140 -11.36 -9.95 -5.87
N VAL A 141 -11.54 -8.84 -5.15
CA VAL A 141 -11.74 -7.52 -5.73
C VAL A 141 -10.35 -6.90 -5.97
N ASP A 142 -9.77 -7.22 -7.12
CA ASP A 142 -8.44 -6.78 -7.50
C ASP A 142 -8.50 -5.49 -8.35
N LEU A 143 -7.96 -4.39 -7.81
CA LEU A 143 -7.82 -3.13 -8.54
C LEU A 143 -6.47 -3.00 -9.28
N GLY A 144 -5.66 -4.06 -9.25
CA GLY A 144 -4.33 -4.14 -9.83
C GLY A 144 -3.24 -3.58 -8.91
N SER A 145 -2.15 -3.12 -9.52
CA SER A 145 -1.04 -2.51 -8.76
C SER A 145 -1.48 -1.29 -7.93
N PHE A 146 -0.67 -0.87 -6.95
CA PHE A 146 -0.91 0.36 -6.17
C PHE A 146 -1.23 1.60 -7.01
N ARG A 147 -0.58 1.73 -8.18
CA ARG A 147 -0.83 2.83 -9.12
C ARG A 147 -2.13 2.64 -9.89
N ALA A 148 -2.45 1.40 -10.27
CA ALA A 148 -3.69 1.08 -10.96
C ALA A 148 -4.89 1.32 -10.05
N ALA A 149 -4.84 0.87 -8.79
CA ALA A 149 -5.87 1.12 -7.80
C ALA A 149 -6.08 2.62 -7.54
N ALA A 150 -5.01 3.39 -7.39
CA ALA A 150 -5.11 4.84 -7.23
C ALA A 150 -5.72 5.53 -8.47
N GLY A 151 -5.35 5.07 -9.67
CA GLY A 151 -5.93 5.54 -10.93
C GLY A 151 -7.42 5.19 -11.06
N PHE A 152 -7.80 3.97 -10.67
CA PHE A 152 -9.19 3.52 -10.65
C PHE A 152 -10.05 4.38 -9.72
N ILE A 153 -9.56 4.66 -8.50
CA ILE A 153 -10.26 5.51 -7.52
C ILE A 153 -10.41 6.95 -8.05
N ALA A 154 -9.37 7.47 -8.72
CA ALA A 154 -9.44 8.79 -9.36
C ALA A 154 -10.47 8.84 -10.48
N ASP A 155 -10.48 7.84 -11.38
CA ASP A 155 -11.49 7.76 -12.44
C ASP A 155 -12.91 7.68 -11.86
N PHE A 156 -13.10 6.84 -10.84
CA PHE A 156 -14.39 6.67 -10.16
C PHE A 156 -14.88 7.98 -9.56
N ARG A 157 -13.99 8.68 -8.84
CA ARG A 157 -14.30 9.99 -8.25
C ARG A 157 -14.66 11.02 -9.31
N HIS A 158 -13.85 11.12 -10.37
CA HIS A 158 -14.02 12.11 -11.43
C HIS A 158 -15.07 11.68 -12.48
N ARG A 159 -15.76 10.54 -12.27
CA ARG A 159 -16.76 9.93 -13.17
C ARG A 159 -16.28 9.81 -14.60
N ARG A 160 -15.00 9.50 -14.79
CA ARG A 160 -14.41 9.33 -16.11
C ARG A 160 -14.66 7.90 -16.57
N ILE A 161 -15.40 7.75 -17.67
CA ILE A 161 -15.50 6.48 -18.38
C ILE A 161 -14.19 6.34 -19.17
N HIS A 162 -13.42 5.31 -18.85
CA HIS A 162 -12.18 4.86 -19.49
C HIS A 162 -11.73 5.72 -20.69
N SER A 163 -10.96 6.78 -20.45
CA SER A 163 -10.25 7.42 -21.56
C SER A 163 -9.10 6.48 -21.95
N GLU A 164 -8.96 6.14 -23.23
CA GLU A 164 -7.87 5.29 -23.76
C GLU A 164 -6.45 5.85 -23.53
N ALA A 165 -6.32 6.97 -22.80
CA ALA A 165 -5.06 7.53 -22.34
C ALA A 165 -4.36 6.55 -21.39
N ARG A 166 -3.19 6.08 -21.81
CA ARG A 166 -2.30 5.17 -21.05
C ARG A 166 -2.08 5.68 -19.62
N LEU A 167 -1.91 4.76 -18.67
CA LEU A 167 -1.55 5.02 -17.27
C LEU A 167 -0.40 6.05 -17.08
N THR A 168 0.48 6.19 -18.08
CA THR A 168 1.60 7.14 -18.10
C THR A 168 1.19 8.60 -18.33
N GLU A 169 0.01 8.86 -18.91
CA GLU A 169 -0.50 10.21 -19.19
C GLU A 169 -1.41 10.73 -18.06
N ARG A 170 -1.98 9.82 -17.27
CA ARG A 170 -2.87 10.12 -16.15
C ARG A 170 -2.06 10.45 -14.90
N ARG A 171 -1.68 11.71 -14.71
CA ARG A 171 -1.04 12.18 -13.45
C ARG A 171 -1.99 12.15 -12.24
N GLU A 172 -3.26 11.83 -12.44
CA GLU A 172 -4.31 11.88 -11.43
C GLU A 172 -4.25 10.70 -10.44
N TYR A 173 -3.58 9.58 -10.78
CA TYR A 173 -3.35 8.51 -9.80
C TYR A 173 -2.57 9.02 -8.58
N ILE A 174 -1.75 10.07 -8.73
CA ILE A 174 -0.97 10.67 -7.65
C ILE A 174 -1.88 11.17 -6.51
N GLU A 175 -3.14 11.52 -6.81
CA GLU A 175 -4.11 12.01 -5.84
C GLU A 175 -4.36 11.02 -4.69
N PHE A 176 -4.43 9.72 -5.02
CA PHE A 176 -4.69 8.65 -4.04
C PHE A 176 -3.51 7.71 -3.84
N TYR A 177 -2.41 7.94 -4.56
CA TYR A 177 -1.20 7.14 -4.44
C TYR A 177 -0.61 7.33 -3.04
N LEU A 178 -0.50 6.22 -2.27
CA LEU A 178 -0.12 6.17 -0.85
C LEU A 178 -1.26 6.44 0.16
N GLY A 179 -2.50 6.54 -0.32
CA GLY A 179 -3.70 6.62 0.52
C GLY A 179 -3.57 7.64 1.65
N THR A 180 -3.72 7.19 2.89
CA THR A 180 -3.67 8.08 4.07
C THR A 180 -2.29 8.21 4.70
N TRP A 181 -1.21 7.63 4.15
CA TRP A 181 0.14 7.63 4.75
C TRP A 181 0.52 9.00 5.34
N MET A 182 0.34 10.07 4.55
CA MET A 182 0.78 11.42 4.90
C MET A 182 -0.12 12.12 5.91
N VAL A 183 -1.36 11.67 6.09
CA VAL A 183 -2.41 12.41 6.82
C VAL A 183 -3.09 11.61 7.94
N ARG A 184 -2.87 10.29 8.02
CA ARG A 184 -3.54 9.38 8.97
C ARG A 184 -3.33 9.71 10.45
N HIS A 185 -2.33 10.53 10.77
CA HIS A 185 -2.02 10.95 12.14
C HIS A 185 -2.68 12.28 12.52
N ARG A 186 -3.32 12.97 11.57
CA ARG A 186 -3.91 14.31 11.80
C ARG A 186 -5.29 14.26 12.44
N ALA A 187 -6.02 13.16 12.26
CA ALA A 187 -7.35 12.93 12.81
C ALA A 187 -7.62 11.43 13.00
N ASP A 188 -8.61 11.07 13.81
CA ASP A 188 -9.08 9.69 13.90
C ASP A 188 -9.91 9.34 12.65
N LEU A 189 -9.35 8.50 11.77
CA LEU A 189 -9.98 8.06 10.54
C LEU A 189 -10.96 6.89 10.73
N THR A 190 -11.07 6.35 11.95
CA THR A 190 -11.95 5.20 12.24
C THR A 190 -13.40 5.41 11.74
N PRO A 191 -14.05 6.59 11.88
CA PRO A 191 -15.40 6.81 11.35
C PRO A 191 -15.51 6.69 9.83
N VAL A 192 -14.45 7.04 9.09
CA VAL A 192 -14.42 6.96 7.62
C VAL A 192 -14.33 5.49 7.20
N TYR A 193 -13.43 4.72 7.81
CA TYR A 193 -13.34 3.27 7.56
C TYR A 193 -14.63 2.55 7.98
N GLU A 194 -15.26 2.91 9.10
CA GLU A 194 -16.54 2.32 9.52
C GLU A 194 -17.63 2.55 8.48
N LEU A 195 -17.71 3.75 7.89
CA LEU A 195 -18.65 4.04 6.81
C LEU A 195 -18.41 3.11 5.61
N ILE A 196 -17.16 2.94 5.20
CA ILE A 196 -16.80 2.08 4.06
C ILE A 196 -17.13 0.62 4.40
N PHE A 197 -16.69 0.12 5.55
CA PHE A 197 -16.95 -1.26 5.98
C PHE A 197 -18.43 -1.57 6.13
N ARG A 198 -19.28 -0.65 6.63
CA ARG A 198 -20.73 -0.86 6.69
C ARG A 198 -21.32 -1.08 5.31
N ARG A 199 -20.84 -0.34 4.30
CA ARG A 199 -21.29 -0.51 2.92
C ARG A 199 -20.76 -1.81 2.32
N MET A 200 -19.50 -2.15 2.58
CA MET A 200 -18.93 -3.44 2.18
C MET A 200 -19.72 -4.62 2.77
N GLN A 201 -20.05 -4.56 4.06
CA GLN A 201 -20.80 -5.59 4.77
C GLN A 201 -22.21 -5.77 4.17
N GLN A 202 -22.89 -4.66 3.83
CA GLN A 202 -24.20 -4.70 3.16
C GLN A 202 -24.15 -5.36 1.77
N LEU A 203 -23.00 -5.36 1.11
CA LEU A 203 -22.77 -6.01 -0.17
C LEU A 203 -22.21 -7.44 -0.03
N GLY A 204 -22.03 -7.94 1.20
CA GLY A 204 -21.48 -9.27 1.45
C GLY A 204 -19.98 -9.37 1.16
N LEU A 205 -19.26 -8.25 1.17
CA LEU A 205 -17.80 -8.25 1.05
C LEU A 205 -17.16 -8.61 2.41
N ASP A 206 -15.96 -9.18 2.35
CA ASP A 206 -15.08 -9.36 3.49
C ASP A 206 -13.72 -8.71 3.23
N TRP A 207 -12.95 -8.48 4.29
CA TRP A 207 -11.65 -7.85 4.22
C TRP A 207 -10.61 -8.66 4.98
N ARG A 208 -9.50 -8.96 4.33
CA ARG A 208 -8.36 -9.68 4.91
C ARG A 208 -7.23 -8.69 5.13
N TYR A 209 -6.79 -8.61 6.38
CA TYR A 209 -5.62 -7.84 6.74
C TYR A 209 -4.36 -8.60 6.32
N VAL A 210 -3.44 -7.89 5.70
CA VAL A 210 -2.13 -8.41 5.30
C VAL A 210 -1.09 -7.46 5.87
N HIS A 211 -0.21 -7.99 6.72
CA HIS A 211 0.85 -7.18 7.31
C HIS A 211 1.89 -6.83 6.25
N PRO A 212 2.28 -5.54 6.10
CA PRO A 212 3.25 -5.13 5.09
C PRO A 212 4.55 -5.92 5.19
N ARG A 213 4.96 -6.55 4.09
CA ARG A 213 6.26 -7.23 3.97
C ARG A 213 7.05 -6.64 2.84
N LEU A 214 8.20 -6.05 3.15
CA LEU A 214 9.13 -5.58 2.13
C LEU A 214 9.84 -6.78 1.52
N MET A 215 9.72 -6.92 0.20
CA MET A 215 10.37 -8.00 -0.55
C MET A 215 11.43 -7.45 -1.50
N LEU A 216 12.54 -8.18 -1.61
CA LEU A 216 13.57 -7.91 -2.60
C LEU A 216 13.25 -8.67 -3.90
N VAL A 217 12.96 -7.94 -4.97
CA VAL A 217 12.79 -8.50 -6.30
C VAL A 217 14.13 -8.49 -7.03
N ASP A 218 14.65 -9.67 -7.34
CA ASP A 218 15.85 -9.82 -8.18
C ASP A 218 15.47 -9.89 -9.65
N LEU A 219 15.88 -8.88 -10.42
CA LEU A 219 15.55 -8.75 -11.85
C LEU A 219 16.61 -9.37 -12.78
N ARG A 220 17.71 -9.92 -12.25
CA ARG A 220 18.77 -10.55 -13.07
C ARG A 220 18.25 -11.66 -13.98
N PRO A 221 17.39 -12.60 -13.52
CA PRO A 221 16.90 -13.67 -14.40
C PRO A 221 16.14 -13.12 -15.62
N LEU A 222 15.45 -12.00 -15.46
CA LEU A 222 14.75 -11.33 -16.55
C LEU A 222 15.73 -10.68 -17.52
N HIS A 223 16.78 -10.03 -17.00
CA HIS A 223 17.82 -9.40 -17.83
C HIS A 223 18.60 -10.45 -18.63
N GLU A 224 19.01 -11.54 -18.00
CA GLU A 224 19.74 -12.64 -18.64
C GLU A 224 18.91 -13.31 -19.73
N ALA A 225 17.61 -13.52 -19.49
CA ALA A 225 16.69 -14.04 -20.49
C ALA A 225 16.65 -13.13 -21.73
N LEU A 226 16.54 -11.81 -21.56
CA LEU A 226 16.51 -10.82 -22.65
C LEU A 226 17.85 -10.73 -23.42
N GLU A 227 18.98 -10.91 -22.75
CA GLU A 227 20.32 -10.85 -23.36
C GLU A 227 20.75 -12.16 -24.06
N SER A 228 20.14 -13.29 -23.68
CA SER A 228 20.43 -14.63 -24.23
C SER A 228 19.88 -14.83 -25.64
N GLU A 229 18.86 -14.07 -26.06
CA GLU A 229 18.22 -14.23 -27.37
C GLU A 229 19.07 -13.74 -28.55
N ASN A 230 20.18 -13.01 -28.31
CA ASN A 230 20.81 -12.20 -29.37
C ASN A 230 22.26 -12.52 -29.75
N VAL A 231 22.95 -13.54 -29.19
CA VAL A 231 24.31 -13.88 -29.66
C VAL A 231 24.64 -15.38 -29.49
N PRO A 232 25.22 -16.05 -30.50
CA PRO A 232 25.68 -17.44 -30.40
C PRO A 232 26.75 -17.65 -29.31
N GLU A 233 26.54 -18.66 -28.47
CA GLU A 233 27.37 -19.02 -27.31
C GLU A 233 28.85 -19.29 -27.69
N ALA A 234 29.08 -19.83 -28.88
CA ALA A 234 30.42 -20.15 -29.41
C ALA A 234 31.33 -18.93 -29.65
N VAL A 235 30.78 -17.70 -29.69
CA VAL A 235 31.53 -16.45 -29.91
C VAL A 235 31.83 -15.70 -28.60
N ARG A 236 31.25 -16.13 -27.46
CA ARG A 236 31.24 -15.38 -26.19
C ARG A 236 32.20 -15.90 -25.10
N TYR A 237 32.84 -17.06 -25.26
CA TYR A 237 33.57 -17.67 -24.15
C TYR A 237 34.99 -17.10 -23.97
N ASN A 238 35.16 -16.25 -22.96
CA ASN A 238 36.46 -15.82 -22.46
C ASN A 238 36.64 -16.35 -21.01
N PRO A 239 37.59 -17.27 -20.75
CA PRO A 239 37.78 -17.88 -19.43
C PRO A 239 38.03 -16.87 -18.31
N THR A 240 38.81 -15.82 -18.58
CA THR A 240 39.15 -14.80 -17.58
C THR A 240 37.92 -13.95 -17.25
N GLU A 241 37.14 -13.56 -18.25
CA GLU A 241 35.90 -12.80 -18.02
C GLU A 241 34.85 -13.64 -17.31
N ASN A 242 34.74 -14.94 -17.62
CA ASN A 242 33.81 -15.85 -16.96
C ASN A 242 34.19 -16.08 -15.50
N TYR A 243 35.47 -16.29 -15.17
CA TYR A 243 35.92 -16.38 -13.78
C TYR A 243 35.58 -15.12 -12.97
N TRP A 244 35.82 -13.92 -13.54
CA TRP A 244 35.47 -12.68 -12.86
C TRP A 244 33.96 -12.42 -12.80
N ARG A 245 33.20 -12.93 -13.78
CA ARG A 245 31.73 -12.90 -13.78
C ARG A 245 31.19 -13.76 -12.64
N GLU A 246 31.61 -15.04 -12.57
CA GLU A 246 31.24 -15.96 -11.49
C GLU A 246 31.56 -15.38 -10.11
N ARG A 247 32.74 -14.76 -9.92
CA ARG A 247 33.06 -14.12 -8.62
C ARG A 247 32.17 -12.92 -8.30
N ARG A 248 31.82 -12.09 -9.29
CA ARG A 248 30.90 -10.95 -9.08
C ARG A 248 29.49 -11.44 -8.77
N ASP A 249 29.04 -12.49 -9.44
CA ASP A 249 27.72 -13.08 -9.23
C ASP A 249 27.64 -13.72 -7.85
N ALA A 250 28.65 -14.50 -7.44
CA ALA A 250 28.73 -15.06 -6.10
C ALA A 250 28.76 -13.99 -4.99
N ALA A 251 29.50 -12.89 -5.20
CA ALA A 251 29.50 -11.78 -4.24
C ALA A 251 28.13 -11.11 -4.14
N ARG A 252 27.46 -10.90 -5.28
CA ARG A 252 26.12 -10.31 -5.34
C ARG A 252 25.05 -11.23 -4.75
N ASP A 253 25.15 -12.53 -4.97
CA ASP A 253 24.26 -13.52 -4.37
C ASP A 253 24.39 -13.51 -2.84
N ALA A 254 25.61 -13.35 -2.32
CA ALA A 254 25.83 -13.18 -0.89
C ALA A 254 25.19 -11.88 -0.36
N GLU A 255 25.34 -10.76 -1.07
CA GLU A 255 24.70 -9.48 -0.72
C GLU A 255 23.17 -9.57 -0.76
N VAL A 256 22.61 -10.20 -1.79
CA VAL A 256 21.16 -10.42 -1.95
C VAL A 256 20.64 -11.31 -0.83
N ALA A 257 21.35 -12.39 -0.49
CA ALA A 257 20.98 -13.28 0.60
C ALA A 257 21.05 -12.59 1.97
N GLU A 258 22.06 -11.74 2.20
CA GLU A 258 22.16 -10.92 3.41
C GLU A 258 21.02 -9.92 3.50
N LEU A 259 20.73 -9.20 2.42
CA LEU A 259 19.63 -8.22 2.38
C LEU A 259 18.28 -8.91 2.62
N ARG A 260 18.04 -10.08 2.03
CA ARG A 260 16.82 -10.89 2.29
C ARG A 260 16.69 -11.24 3.77
N ARG A 261 17.76 -11.74 4.41
CA ARG A 261 17.76 -12.03 5.85
C ARG A 261 17.45 -10.80 6.69
N ASN A 262 18.05 -9.66 6.37
CA ASN A 262 17.80 -8.40 7.09
C ASN A 262 16.35 -7.94 6.93
N LEU A 263 15.75 -8.10 5.73
CA LEU A 263 14.33 -7.77 5.51
C LEU A 263 13.40 -8.73 6.26
N ASP A 264 13.71 -10.02 6.31
CA ASP A 264 12.93 -11.01 7.06
C ASP A 264 13.02 -10.78 8.58
N GLU A 265 14.19 -10.39 9.10
CA GLU A 265 14.37 -10.03 10.51
C GLU A 265 13.58 -8.76 10.86
N ALA A 266 13.70 -7.70 10.04
CA ALA A 266 12.92 -6.49 10.22
C ALA A 266 11.40 -6.72 10.12
N TYR A 267 10.98 -7.67 9.27
CA TYR A 267 9.57 -8.06 9.18
C TYR A 267 9.08 -8.71 10.48
N LYS A 268 9.86 -9.62 11.08
CA LYS A 268 9.51 -10.24 12.37
C LYS A 268 9.43 -9.20 13.48
N GLU A 269 10.41 -8.30 13.56
CA GLU A 269 10.37 -7.19 14.52
C GLU A 269 9.10 -6.33 14.34
N SER A 270 8.72 -6.02 13.10
CA SER A 270 7.50 -5.27 12.77
C SER A 270 6.20 -6.00 13.16
N VAL A 271 6.13 -7.32 12.97
CA VAL A 271 4.98 -8.14 13.43
C VAL A 271 4.87 -8.10 14.95
N GLU A 272 6.00 -8.19 15.63
CA GLU A 272 6.07 -8.22 17.09
C GLU A 272 5.66 -6.87 17.69
N GLU A 273 6.10 -5.76 17.09
CA GLU A 273 5.66 -4.41 17.43
C GLU A 273 4.15 -4.24 17.19
N ALA A 274 3.65 -4.67 16.04
CA ALA A 274 2.23 -4.58 15.70
C ALA A 274 1.31 -5.37 16.64
N ARG A 275 1.81 -6.46 17.25
CA ARG A 275 1.09 -7.24 18.27
C ARG A 275 0.98 -6.52 19.62
N GLN A 276 1.92 -5.62 19.93
CA GLN A 276 1.95 -4.87 21.19
C GLN A 276 1.14 -3.57 21.12
N ASP A 277 1.11 -2.96 19.95
CA ASP A 277 0.40 -1.71 19.71
C ASP A 277 -1.13 -1.92 19.61
N PRO A 278 -1.92 -0.88 19.88
CA PRO A 278 -3.35 -0.93 19.62
C PRO A 278 -3.61 -1.18 18.12
N PRO A 279 -4.67 -1.95 17.76
CA PRO A 279 -4.96 -2.24 16.36
C PRO A 279 -5.11 -0.96 15.53
N PRO A 280 -4.67 -0.93 14.26
CA PRO A 280 -4.78 0.24 13.41
C PRO A 280 -6.24 0.63 13.18
N ALA A 281 -6.48 1.88 12.76
CA ALA A 281 -7.83 2.42 12.58
C ALA A 281 -8.70 1.56 11.63
N THR A 282 -8.09 1.00 10.57
CA THR A 282 -8.73 0.05 9.65
C THR A 282 -9.24 -1.19 10.38
N VAL A 283 -8.39 -1.86 11.17
CA VAL A 283 -8.76 -3.06 11.94
C VAL A 283 -9.81 -2.75 13.01
N ARG A 284 -9.68 -1.63 13.73
CA ARG A 284 -10.69 -1.22 14.73
C ARG A 284 -12.05 -0.96 14.09
N ALA A 285 -12.06 -0.27 12.94
CA ALA A 285 -13.29 -0.02 12.20
C ALA A 285 -13.93 -1.32 11.71
N TYR A 286 -13.14 -2.24 11.16
CA TYR A 286 -13.61 -3.56 10.75
C TYR A 286 -14.23 -4.30 11.96
N GLN A 287 -13.54 -4.35 13.09
CA GLN A 287 -14.03 -5.01 14.31
C GLN A 287 -15.37 -4.44 14.79
N ARG A 288 -15.54 -3.11 14.76
CA ARG A 288 -16.79 -2.46 15.16
C ARG A 288 -17.96 -2.78 14.23
N VAL A 289 -17.70 -3.00 12.94
CA VAL A 289 -18.74 -3.25 11.93
C VAL A 289 -19.07 -4.75 11.82
N TYR A 290 -18.06 -5.61 11.76
CA TYR A 290 -18.22 -7.06 11.57
C TYR A 290 -18.30 -7.84 12.89
N GLY A 291 -18.02 -7.21 14.03
CA GLY A 291 -18.08 -7.86 15.35
C GLY A 291 -16.95 -8.86 15.61
N ARG A 292 -15.94 -8.94 14.73
CA ARG A 292 -14.79 -9.84 14.81
C ARG A 292 -13.53 -9.15 14.25
N PHE A 293 -12.35 -9.65 14.60
CA PHE A 293 -11.12 -9.23 13.91
C PHE A 293 -11.10 -9.77 12.47
N PRO A 294 -10.49 -9.01 11.53
CA PRO A 294 -10.30 -9.50 10.17
C PRO A 294 -9.30 -10.65 10.18
N SER A 295 -9.42 -11.53 9.19
CA SER A 295 -8.41 -12.56 8.95
C SER A 295 -7.04 -11.91 8.75
N GLY A 296 -5.99 -12.48 9.34
CA GLY A 296 -4.63 -11.95 9.32
C GLY A 296 -4.30 -10.95 10.43
N TRP A 297 -5.27 -10.59 11.30
CA TRP A 297 -5.02 -9.81 12.52
C TRP A 297 -5.35 -10.62 13.80
N PRO A 298 -4.47 -10.67 14.81
CA PRO A 298 -3.12 -10.10 14.81
C PRO A 298 -2.22 -10.79 13.77
N PRO A 299 -1.19 -10.10 13.25
CA PRO A 299 -0.29 -10.70 12.28
C PRO A 299 0.45 -11.88 12.89
N GLU A 300 0.64 -12.93 12.10
CA GLU A 300 1.39 -14.14 12.47
C GLU A 300 2.74 -14.16 11.77
N CYS A 301 3.79 -14.53 12.51
CA CYS A 301 5.07 -14.88 11.91
C CYS A 301 4.92 -16.23 11.19
N GLU A 302 5.18 -16.28 9.89
CA GLU A 302 5.19 -17.52 9.11
C GLU A 302 6.16 -18.54 9.77
N GLY A 303 5.62 -19.55 10.44
CA GLY A 303 6.38 -20.55 11.20
C GLY A 303 5.68 -21.14 12.42
N GLU A 304 4.61 -20.53 12.93
CA GLU A 304 3.89 -21.02 14.12
C GLU A 304 2.84 -22.13 13.83
N ASN A 305 2.49 -22.38 12.55
CA ASN A 305 1.52 -23.41 12.14
C ASN A 305 2.18 -24.71 11.65
N ASN A 306 2.96 -25.36 12.51
CA ASN A 306 3.37 -26.78 12.38
C ASN A 306 3.32 -27.46 13.76
N GLY A 307 2.17 -27.36 14.43
CA GLY A 307 1.86 -28.05 15.69
C GLY A 307 0.72 -29.04 15.53
#